data_AF-A0A6I6A9V1-F1
#
_entry.id   AF-A0A6I6A9V1-F1
#
_cell.length_a   1.000
_cell.length_b   1.000
_cell.length_c   1.000
_cell.angle_alpha   90.00
_cell.angle_beta   90.00
_cell.angle_gamma   90.00
#
_symmetry.space_group_name_H-M   'P 1'
#
loop_
_entity.id
_entity.type
_entity.pdbx_description
1 polymer ?
#
loop_
_entity_poly.entity_id
_entity_poly.type
_entity_poly.pdbx_seq_one_letter_code
_entity_poly.pdbx_strand_id
1 'polypeptide(L)'
;MAYRLTLGYEREQEGMKFSDLLEKYLSHPQIGNVTALVIGCWDGAYEGSGAETVVDQLLDSSDLLTGLRHLFFGDITFEESEISWIGQADLSPLLRSFPQLEELRIRGANDLSLGRVNHEHLKTLVIEAGGLGADVVQEVTAAVLPELEHLELWLGTDEYGGDATIADVEPLLTGALFPKLKYLGLRNSMFSDEIAKAIAAAPILNQVEVVDVSLGTLSDEGAQALLDCNRLNQLKKLDLHFHYLSDEMCKKLSDLEIDVDVSDQQEPDEYNGEVNRYCAVSE
;
A
#
# COMPACT_ATOMS: atom_id res chain seq x y z
N MET A 1 7.98 6.02 -20.32
CA MET A 1 9.34 5.48 -20.08
C MET A 1 9.55 5.48 -18.57
N ALA A 2 9.97 4.35 -18.00
CA ALA A 2 10.12 4.17 -16.56
C ALA A 2 11.59 3.96 -16.19
N TYR A 3 12.03 4.57 -15.09
CA TYR A 3 13.39 4.41 -14.58
C TYR A 3 13.38 4.12 -13.08
N ARG A 4 14.20 3.15 -12.67
CA ARG A 4 14.51 2.90 -11.26
C ARG A 4 15.88 3.47 -10.93
N LEU A 5 15.93 4.36 -9.94
CA LEU A 5 17.15 4.85 -9.33
C LEU A 5 17.30 4.14 -8.00
N THR A 6 18.38 3.38 -7.82
CA THR A 6 18.74 2.77 -6.54
C THR A 6 20.23 2.98 -6.30
N LEU A 7 20.58 3.27 -5.06
CA LEU A 7 21.95 3.26 -4.57
C LEU A 7 22.24 1.86 -4.04
N GLY A 8 23.11 1.13 -4.76
CA GLY A 8 23.60 -0.16 -4.27
C GLY A 8 24.73 0.01 -3.27
N TYR A 9 24.84 -0.94 -2.33
CA TYR A 9 25.83 -0.96 -1.25
C TYR A 9 27.27 -0.65 -1.68
N GLU A 10 27.74 -1.23 -2.79
CA GLU A 10 29.10 -0.98 -3.30
C GLU A 10 29.32 0.50 -3.66
N ARG A 11 28.33 1.14 -4.29
CA ARG A 11 28.43 2.55 -4.70
C ARG A 11 28.41 3.49 -3.49
N GLU A 12 27.60 3.16 -2.50
CA GLU A 12 27.57 3.88 -1.22
C GLU A 12 28.93 3.79 -0.51
N GLN A 13 29.57 2.61 -0.47
CA GLN A 13 30.92 2.45 0.07
C GLN A 13 31.98 3.26 -0.70
N GLU A 14 31.80 3.44 -2.00
CA GLU A 14 32.65 4.30 -2.84
C GLU A 14 32.38 5.80 -2.62
N GLY A 15 31.42 6.15 -1.75
CA GLY A 15 31.06 7.51 -1.38
C GLY A 15 30.05 8.18 -2.30
N MET A 16 29.43 7.42 -3.22
CA MET A 16 28.33 7.92 -4.04
C MET A 16 27.08 8.08 -3.20
N LYS A 17 26.38 9.20 -3.36
CA LYS A 17 25.09 9.44 -2.73
C LYS A 17 23.95 9.20 -3.69
N PHE A 18 22.74 8.97 -3.16
CA PHE A 18 21.54 8.94 -3.98
C PHE A 18 21.37 10.27 -4.73
N SER A 19 21.75 11.38 -4.11
CA SER A 19 21.67 12.71 -4.73
C SER A 19 22.47 12.83 -6.02
N ASP A 20 23.62 12.16 -6.10
CA ASP A 20 24.47 12.16 -7.30
C ASP A 20 23.82 11.37 -8.44
N LEU A 21 23.12 10.27 -8.10
CA LEU A 21 22.36 9.48 -9.07
C LEU A 21 21.18 10.27 -9.62
N LEU A 22 20.45 10.95 -8.74
CA LEU A 22 19.30 11.75 -9.13
C LEU A 22 19.72 12.98 -9.95
N GLU A 23 20.78 13.70 -9.58
CA GLU A 23 21.30 14.83 -10.37
C GLU A 23 21.71 14.39 -11.79
N LYS A 24 22.46 13.27 -11.88
CA LYS A 24 22.85 12.71 -13.17
C LYS A 24 21.64 12.34 -14.01
N TYR A 25 20.62 11.74 -13.40
CA TYR A 25 19.38 11.38 -14.08
C TYR A 25 18.64 12.62 -14.60
N LEU A 26 18.51 13.65 -13.77
CA LEU A 26 17.83 14.91 -14.10
C LEU A 26 18.52 15.70 -15.21
N SER A 27 19.83 15.52 -15.40
CA SER A 27 20.58 16.15 -16.50
C SER A 27 20.24 15.61 -17.90
N HIS A 28 19.44 14.54 -17.99
CA HIS A 28 19.10 13.93 -19.27
C HIS A 28 18.24 14.88 -20.13
N PRO A 29 18.57 15.15 -21.41
CA PRO A 29 17.87 16.14 -22.25
C PRO A 29 16.37 15.87 -22.47
N GLN A 30 15.92 14.65 -22.18
CA GLN A 30 14.52 14.23 -22.32
C GLN A 30 13.83 14.00 -20.96
N ILE A 31 14.37 14.52 -19.86
CA ILE A 31 13.81 14.32 -18.52
C ILE A 31 12.34 14.73 -18.41
N GLY A 32 11.93 15.81 -19.10
CA GLY A 32 10.54 16.24 -19.16
C GLY A 32 9.58 15.27 -19.84
N ASN A 33 10.07 14.26 -20.58
CA ASN A 33 9.24 13.22 -21.20
C ASN A 33 9.16 11.94 -20.35
N VAL A 34 9.87 11.88 -19.22
CA VAL A 34 9.79 10.74 -18.30
C VAL A 34 8.41 10.73 -17.66
N THR A 35 7.76 9.57 -17.72
CA THR A 35 6.40 9.40 -17.18
C THR A 35 6.39 8.62 -15.87
N ALA A 36 7.43 7.83 -15.59
CA ALA A 36 7.49 7.01 -14.40
C ALA A 36 8.88 7.04 -13.77
N LEU A 37 8.92 7.20 -12.45
CA LEU A 37 10.14 7.21 -11.64
C LEU A 37 9.94 6.27 -10.44
N VAL A 38 10.92 5.40 -10.24
CA VAL A 38 11.00 4.49 -9.10
C VAL A 38 12.22 4.88 -8.29
N ILE A 39 12.01 5.21 -7.03
CA ILE A 39 13.03 5.51 -6.04
C ILE A 39 13.24 4.23 -5.24
N GLY A 40 14.36 3.55 -5.48
CA GLY A 40 14.82 2.41 -4.68
C GLY A 40 15.63 2.88 -3.48
N CYS A 41 16.61 2.08 -3.07
CA CYS A 41 17.44 2.38 -1.90
C CYS A 41 18.18 3.72 -2.04
N TRP A 42 18.20 4.51 -0.97
CA TRP A 42 18.96 5.77 -0.83
C TRP A 42 20.00 5.65 0.28
N ASP A 43 20.93 6.61 0.36
CA ASP A 43 21.90 6.66 1.45
C ASP A 43 21.19 6.91 2.79
N GLY A 44 21.47 6.07 3.79
CA GLY A 44 20.80 6.14 5.10
C GLY A 44 19.52 5.31 5.23
N ALA A 45 19.07 4.62 4.16
CA ALA A 45 17.80 3.89 4.15
C ALA A 45 17.76 2.74 5.18
N TYR A 46 18.88 2.02 5.33
CA TYR A 46 19.04 0.93 6.30
C TYR A 46 19.04 1.42 7.75
N GLU A 47 19.39 2.69 7.96
CA GLU A 47 19.35 3.37 9.25
C GLU A 47 18.00 4.06 9.51
N GLY A 48 17.01 3.90 8.63
CA GLY A 48 15.70 4.54 8.74
C GLY A 48 15.75 6.05 8.52
N SER A 49 16.63 6.54 7.64
CA SER A 49 16.85 7.97 7.41
C SER A 49 17.04 8.30 5.94
N GLY A 50 17.10 9.61 5.60
CA GLY A 50 17.52 10.08 4.28
C GLY A 50 16.38 10.29 3.28
N ALA A 51 15.16 9.81 3.58
CA ALA A 51 13.99 10.02 2.75
C ALA A 51 13.69 11.51 2.53
N GLU A 52 13.88 12.37 3.53
CA GLU A 52 13.64 13.81 3.41
C GLU A 52 14.56 14.46 2.37
N THR A 53 15.82 14.00 2.29
CA THR A 53 16.78 14.51 1.31
C THR A 53 16.36 14.15 -0.11
N VAL A 54 15.80 12.94 -0.30
CA VAL A 54 15.25 12.51 -1.60
C VAL A 54 14.01 13.33 -1.95
N VAL A 55 13.11 13.57 -0.99
CA VAL A 55 11.93 14.41 -1.16
C VAL A 55 12.33 15.82 -1.57
N ASP A 56 13.23 16.47 -0.83
CA ASP A 56 13.70 17.83 -1.11
C ASP A 56 14.26 17.95 -2.53
N GLN A 57 15.08 16.98 -2.96
CA GLN A 57 15.65 17.02 -4.30
C GLN A 57 14.62 16.82 -5.42
N LEU A 58 13.59 15.98 -5.19
CA LEU A 58 12.46 15.84 -6.12
C LEU A 58 11.66 17.14 -6.21
N LEU A 59 11.45 17.84 -5.09
CA LEU A 59 10.74 19.13 -5.05
C LEU A 59 11.52 20.20 -5.82
N ASP A 60 12.82 20.32 -5.57
CA ASP A 60 13.71 21.28 -6.25
C ASP A 60 13.78 21.04 -7.77
N SER A 61 13.48 19.82 -8.20
CA SER A 61 13.56 19.38 -9.60
C SER A 61 12.19 19.21 -10.26
N SER A 62 11.11 19.58 -9.58
CA SER A 62 9.73 19.34 -10.05
C SER A 62 9.43 19.98 -11.41
N ASP A 63 9.98 21.17 -11.68
CA ASP A 63 9.87 21.88 -12.96
C ASP A 63 10.53 21.15 -14.14
N LEU A 64 11.45 20.21 -13.87
CA LEU A 64 12.10 19.39 -14.90
C LEU A 64 11.28 18.13 -15.23
N LEU A 65 10.57 17.59 -14.23
CA LEU A 65 9.82 16.33 -14.29
C LEU A 65 8.37 16.54 -14.75
N THR A 66 8.14 17.44 -15.71
CA THR A 66 6.80 17.83 -16.19
C THR A 66 5.95 16.68 -16.77
N GLY A 67 6.60 15.63 -17.26
CA GLY A 67 5.98 14.43 -17.79
C GLY A 67 5.59 13.39 -16.73
N LEU A 68 5.99 13.56 -15.47
CA LEU A 68 5.82 12.52 -14.44
C LEU A 68 4.34 12.24 -14.18
N ARG A 69 3.99 10.95 -14.15
CA ARG A 69 2.64 10.40 -13.91
C ARG A 69 2.66 9.28 -12.87
N HIS A 70 3.75 8.54 -12.75
CA HIS A 70 3.85 7.42 -11.81
C HIS A 70 5.09 7.59 -10.94
N LEU A 71 4.91 7.53 -9.63
CA LEU A 71 5.98 7.56 -8.65
C LEU A 71 5.86 6.36 -7.72
N PHE A 72 6.90 5.54 -7.67
CA PHE A 72 7.07 4.57 -6.59
C PHE A 72 8.21 5.04 -5.70
N PHE A 73 7.88 5.44 -4.48
CA PHE A 73 8.83 5.90 -3.47
C PHE A 73 9.16 4.78 -2.46
N GLY A 74 10.43 4.39 -2.37
CA GLY A 74 10.85 3.34 -1.45
C GLY A 74 10.73 1.92 -2.00
N ASP A 75 10.94 1.70 -3.30
CA ASP A 75 11.09 0.36 -3.89
C ASP A 75 12.39 -0.30 -3.42
N ILE A 76 12.45 -0.56 -2.13
CA ILE A 76 13.52 -1.18 -1.37
C ILE A 76 13.09 -2.62 -1.15
N THR A 77 13.96 -3.54 -1.54
CA THR A 77 13.75 -4.98 -1.40
C THR A 77 14.14 -5.45 -0.01
N PHE A 78 13.65 -6.63 0.41
CA PHE A 78 14.03 -7.24 1.69
C PHE A 78 15.56 -7.44 1.83
N GLU A 79 16.25 -7.70 0.72
CA GLU A 79 17.72 -7.83 0.68
C GLU A 79 18.44 -6.49 0.86
N GLU A 80 17.77 -5.39 0.52
CA GLU A 80 18.19 -4.03 0.83
C GLU A 80 17.77 -3.74 2.28
N SER A 81 16.52 -3.39 2.56
CA SER A 81 16.04 -3.19 3.93
C SER A 81 14.74 -3.93 4.16
N GLU A 82 14.63 -4.49 5.35
CA GLU A 82 13.37 -4.90 5.96
C GLU A 82 12.38 -3.71 5.93
N ILE A 83 11.11 -3.97 5.58
CA ILE A 83 10.11 -2.93 5.32
C ILE A 83 9.81 -2.09 6.58
N SER A 84 9.91 -2.71 7.74
CA SER A 84 9.76 -2.13 9.08
C SER A 84 10.92 -1.21 9.46
N TRP A 85 12.03 -1.23 8.72
CA TRP A 85 13.18 -0.35 8.94
C TRP A 85 13.23 0.83 7.96
N ILE A 86 12.40 0.82 6.92
CA ILE A 86 12.36 1.89 5.92
C ILE A 86 11.75 3.16 6.55
N GLY A 87 12.62 4.11 6.88
CA GLY A 87 12.25 5.48 7.24
C GLY A 87 11.68 6.23 6.05
N GLN A 88 10.53 6.87 6.23
CA GLN A 88 9.86 7.72 5.25
C GLN A 88 9.97 9.20 5.67
N ALA A 89 9.16 10.04 5.04
CA ALA A 89 9.09 11.47 5.27
C ALA A 89 7.65 11.98 5.05
N ASP A 90 7.45 13.29 5.28
CA ASP A 90 6.27 13.99 4.78
C ASP A 90 6.31 14.07 3.25
N LEU A 91 5.48 13.25 2.59
CA LEU A 91 5.32 13.20 1.15
C LEU A 91 4.24 14.16 0.64
N SER A 92 3.54 14.88 1.52
CA SER A 92 2.51 15.86 1.14
C SER A 92 3.00 16.93 0.14
N PRO A 93 4.27 17.41 0.19
CA PRO A 93 4.78 18.35 -0.80
C PRO A 93 4.88 17.76 -2.21
N LEU A 94 5.19 16.46 -2.33
CA LEU A 94 5.33 15.81 -3.65
C LEU A 94 4.01 15.81 -4.41
N LEU A 95 2.90 15.51 -3.73
CA LEU A 95 1.56 15.55 -4.34
C LEU A 95 1.19 16.96 -4.83
N ARG A 96 1.67 18.02 -4.16
CA ARG A 96 1.45 19.41 -4.60
C ARG A 96 2.34 19.79 -5.79
N SER A 97 3.57 19.31 -5.80
CA SER A 97 4.58 19.64 -6.83
C SER A 97 4.43 18.82 -8.11
N PHE A 98 3.75 17.67 -8.06
CA PHE A 98 3.47 16.82 -9.22
C PHE A 98 1.97 16.75 -9.52
N PRO A 99 1.32 17.85 -9.94
CA PRO A 99 -0.13 17.92 -10.08
C PRO A 99 -0.70 17.05 -11.21
N GLN A 100 0.15 16.36 -11.98
CA GLN A 100 -0.27 15.43 -13.03
C GLN A 100 -0.09 13.97 -12.61
N LEU A 101 0.30 13.70 -11.36
CA LEU A 101 0.53 12.33 -10.88
C LEU A 101 -0.77 11.52 -10.94
N GLU A 102 -0.70 10.36 -11.58
CA GLU A 102 -1.78 9.39 -11.72
C GLU A 102 -1.59 8.20 -10.77
N GLU A 103 -0.36 7.91 -10.35
CA GLU A 103 -0.05 6.80 -9.46
C GLU A 103 1.03 7.18 -8.44
N LEU A 104 0.73 6.92 -7.17
CA LEU A 104 1.68 6.98 -6.06
C LEU A 104 1.71 5.63 -5.36
N ARG A 105 2.87 5.01 -5.33
CA ARG A 105 3.17 3.82 -4.54
C ARG A 105 4.24 4.15 -3.51
N ILE A 106 4.07 3.68 -2.30
CA ILE A 106 4.97 3.92 -1.17
C ILE A 106 5.24 2.57 -0.52
N ARG A 107 6.50 2.29 -0.16
CA ARG A 107 6.86 1.11 0.63
C ARG A 107 7.71 1.53 1.83
N GLY A 108 7.33 1.04 3.01
CA GLY A 108 7.77 1.57 4.30
C GLY A 108 6.82 2.67 4.79
N ALA A 109 6.62 2.75 6.11
CA ALA A 109 5.69 3.70 6.72
C ALA A 109 6.21 4.39 7.99
N ASN A 110 7.45 4.13 8.42
CA ASN A 110 8.01 4.82 9.58
C ASN A 110 8.13 6.32 9.28
N ASP A 111 7.55 7.17 10.13
CA ASP A 111 7.53 8.63 9.94
C ASP A 111 6.87 9.10 8.62
N LEU A 112 6.06 8.25 7.98
CA LEU A 112 5.31 8.60 6.78
C LEU A 112 4.19 9.59 7.12
N SER A 113 4.07 10.64 6.32
CA SER A 113 2.87 11.49 6.29
C SER A 113 2.52 11.86 4.85
N LEU A 114 1.23 11.86 4.55
CA LEU A 114 0.64 12.41 3.33
C LEU A 114 0.01 13.79 3.59
N GLY A 115 -0.15 14.16 4.86
CA GLY A 115 -0.75 15.41 5.31
C GLY A 115 -2.14 15.63 4.74
N ARG A 116 -2.43 16.86 4.30
CA ARG A 116 -3.70 17.17 3.61
C ARG A 116 -3.57 16.87 2.12
N VAL A 117 -4.13 15.73 1.73
CA VAL A 117 -4.14 15.29 0.34
C VAL A 117 -5.32 15.87 -0.43
N ASN A 118 -5.03 16.62 -1.49
CA ASN A 118 -5.99 16.97 -2.53
C ASN A 118 -5.29 16.83 -3.89
N HIS A 119 -5.76 15.89 -4.71
CA HIS A 119 -5.12 15.59 -5.99
C HIS A 119 -6.15 15.21 -7.07
N GLU A 120 -6.25 16.05 -8.10
CA GLU A 120 -7.29 15.95 -9.14
C GLU A 120 -7.07 14.79 -10.13
N HIS A 121 -5.87 14.21 -10.19
CA HIS A 121 -5.50 13.24 -11.22
C HIS A 121 -5.05 11.88 -10.69
N LEU A 122 -4.96 11.70 -9.36
CA LEU A 122 -4.43 10.48 -8.78
C LEU A 122 -5.49 9.37 -8.93
N LYS A 123 -5.11 8.28 -9.59
CA LYS A 123 -5.96 7.11 -9.86
C LYS A 123 -5.57 5.91 -9.02
N THR A 124 -4.30 5.81 -8.64
CA THR A 124 -3.77 4.69 -7.86
C THR A 124 -3.00 5.22 -6.67
N LEU A 125 -3.36 4.74 -5.47
CA LEU A 125 -2.60 4.92 -4.24
C LEU A 125 -2.34 3.56 -3.60
N VAL A 126 -1.07 3.23 -3.39
CA VAL A 126 -0.64 1.98 -2.75
C VAL A 126 0.34 2.31 -1.64
N ILE A 127 0.08 1.85 -0.43
CA ILE A 127 0.96 1.99 0.72
C ILE A 127 1.27 0.61 1.29
N GLU A 128 2.52 0.21 1.16
CA GLU A 128 3.04 -1.05 1.71
C GLU A 128 3.76 -0.78 3.02
N ALA A 129 3.32 -1.45 4.08
CA ALA A 129 3.88 -1.31 5.41
C ALA A 129 3.83 -2.66 6.15
N GLY A 130 4.85 -2.88 6.98
CA GLY A 130 4.84 -3.92 8.00
C GLY A 130 3.94 -3.59 9.20
N GLY A 131 3.66 -2.30 9.40
CA GLY A 131 2.69 -1.74 10.34
C GLY A 131 2.32 -0.32 9.89
N LEU A 132 1.06 -0.07 9.57
CA LEU A 132 0.59 1.24 9.10
C LEU A 132 -0.07 2.02 10.24
N GLY A 133 0.43 3.24 10.47
CA GLY A 133 -0.13 4.15 11.47
C GLY A 133 -1.57 4.56 11.16
N ALA A 134 -2.39 4.67 12.20
CA ALA A 134 -3.77 5.14 12.16
C ALA A 134 -3.84 6.58 11.63
N ASP A 135 -2.83 7.40 11.92
CA ASP A 135 -2.69 8.75 11.39
C ASP A 135 -2.60 8.76 9.86
N VAL A 136 -1.80 7.88 9.25
CA VAL A 136 -1.70 7.74 7.79
C VAL A 136 -3.04 7.27 7.21
N VAL A 137 -3.71 6.30 7.84
CA VAL A 137 -5.05 5.88 7.41
C VAL A 137 -6.04 7.06 7.49
N GLN A 138 -5.99 7.85 8.55
CA GLN A 138 -6.83 9.04 8.72
C GLN A 138 -6.54 10.12 7.66
N GLU A 139 -5.27 10.33 7.29
CA GLU A 139 -4.90 11.23 6.20
C GLU A 139 -5.45 10.74 4.85
N VAL A 140 -5.42 9.44 4.58
CA VAL A 140 -6.05 8.84 3.39
C VAL A 140 -7.56 9.02 3.41
N THR A 141 -8.24 8.77 4.53
CA THR A 141 -9.71 8.95 4.61
C THR A 141 -10.14 10.42 4.52
N ALA A 142 -9.26 11.35 4.89
CA ALA A 142 -9.49 12.79 4.75
C ALA A 142 -9.13 13.34 3.35
N ALA A 143 -8.57 12.50 2.47
CA ALA A 143 -8.09 12.92 1.17
C ALA A 143 -9.23 13.26 0.19
N VAL A 144 -8.97 14.24 -0.69
CA VAL A 144 -9.84 14.55 -1.84
C VAL A 144 -9.18 14.02 -3.10
N LEU A 145 -9.63 12.83 -3.53
CA LEU A 145 -9.09 12.10 -4.68
C LEU A 145 -10.23 11.69 -5.64
N PRO A 146 -10.79 12.64 -6.41
CA PRO A 146 -11.99 12.39 -7.22
C PRO A 146 -11.79 11.36 -8.34
N GLU A 147 -10.54 11.16 -8.76
CA GLU A 147 -10.16 10.21 -9.81
C GLU A 147 -9.64 8.87 -9.28
N LEU A 148 -9.63 8.63 -7.97
CA LEU A 148 -9.07 7.41 -7.40
C LEU A 148 -9.89 6.18 -7.83
N GLU A 149 -9.22 5.24 -8.51
CA GLU A 149 -9.79 3.97 -8.98
C GLU A 149 -9.25 2.78 -8.19
N HIS A 150 -8.05 2.89 -7.62
CA HIS A 150 -7.35 1.81 -6.92
C HIS A 150 -6.72 2.32 -5.62
N LEU A 151 -7.11 1.71 -4.50
CA LEU A 151 -6.53 1.96 -3.18
C LEU A 151 -6.05 0.64 -2.57
N GLU A 152 -4.79 0.60 -2.15
CA GLU A 152 -4.21 -0.49 -1.35
C GLU A 152 -3.54 0.06 -0.10
N LEU A 153 -3.95 -0.47 1.06
CA LEU A 153 -3.34 -0.20 2.35
C LEU A 153 -2.91 -1.53 2.97
N TRP A 154 -1.63 -1.68 3.24
CA TRP A 154 -1.09 -2.82 3.99
C TRP A 154 -1.04 -2.43 5.46
N LEU A 155 -1.96 -2.97 6.25
CA LEU A 155 -2.23 -2.48 7.61
C LEU A 155 -1.20 -2.98 8.62
N GLY A 156 -0.62 -4.15 8.37
CA GLY A 156 0.46 -4.74 9.12
C GLY A 156 0.08 -5.17 10.54
N THR A 157 1.08 -5.13 11.41
CA THR A 157 1.02 -5.50 12.82
C THR A 157 1.50 -4.37 13.74
N ASP A 158 1.12 -4.42 15.01
CA ASP A 158 1.51 -3.46 16.04
C ASP A 158 2.98 -3.59 16.46
N GLU A 159 3.58 -4.76 16.27
CA GLU A 159 5.00 -5.00 16.51
C GLU A 159 5.92 -4.09 15.67
N TYR A 160 5.45 -3.65 14.50
CA TYR A 160 6.21 -2.80 13.56
C TYR A 160 5.52 -1.46 13.29
N GLY A 161 4.87 -0.89 14.31
CA GLY A 161 4.37 0.49 14.31
C GLY A 161 2.91 0.65 13.87
N GLY A 162 2.21 -0.42 13.52
CA GLY A 162 0.80 -0.35 13.15
C GLY A 162 -0.11 -0.12 14.37
N ASP A 163 -0.91 0.93 14.35
CA ASP A 163 -1.95 1.16 15.37
C ASP A 163 -3.33 1.44 14.77
N ALA A 164 -3.46 1.28 13.44
CA ALA A 164 -4.74 1.36 12.75
C ALA A 164 -5.72 0.29 13.25
N THR A 165 -6.97 0.70 13.44
CA THR A 165 -8.06 -0.17 13.86
C THR A 165 -9.17 -0.22 12.81
N ILE A 166 -10.17 -1.07 13.04
CA ILE A 166 -11.37 -1.10 12.19
C ILE A 166 -12.06 0.27 12.09
N ALA A 167 -12.03 1.08 13.16
CA ALA A 167 -12.64 2.40 13.19
C ALA A 167 -11.97 3.40 12.24
N ASP A 168 -10.66 3.24 11.98
CA ASP A 168 -9.91 4.10 11.09
C ASP A 168 -10.21 3.79 9.61
N VAL A 169 -10.48 2.52 9.28
CA VAL A 169 -10.78 2.08 7.90
C VAL A 169 -12.27 2.13 7.54
N GLU A 170 -13.18 2.07 8.53
CA GLU A 170 -14.64 2.14 8.33
C GLU A 170 -15.11 3.28 7.39
N PRO A 171 -14.54 4.51 7.44
CA PRO A 171 -14.91 5.57 6.51
C PRO A 171 -14.74 5.20 5.02
N LEU A 172 -13.70 4.41 4.68
CA LEU A 172 -13.46 3.92 3.31
C LEU A 172 -14.61 3.03 2.83
N LEU A 173 -15.21 2.27 3.73
CA LEU A 173 -16.24 1.27 3.43
C LEU A 173 -17.61 1.90 3.13
N THR A 174 -17.76 3.21 3.34
CA THR A 174 -19.01 3.92 3.02
C THR A 174 -19.26 4.06 1.52
N GLY A 175 -18.21 3.98 0.69
CA GLY A 175 -18.27 4.33 -0.74
C GLY A 175 -18.46 5.81 -1.03
N ALA A 176 -18.43 6.67 -0.01
CA ALA A 176 -18.66 8.12 -0.19
C ALA A 176 -17.40 8.91 -0.52
N LEU A 177 -16.22 8.42 -0.10
CA LEU A 177 -14.96 9.17 -0.17
C LEU A 177 -14.40 9.25 -1.60
N PHE A 178 -14.39 8.11 -2.31
CA PHE A 178 -13.75 7.97 -3.61
C PHE A 178 -14.76 7.46 -4.64
N PRO A 179 -15.44 8.35 -5.38
CA PRO A 179 -16.61 7.99 -6.20
C PRO A 179 -16.28 7.09 -7.41
N LYS A 180 -15.00 6.99 -7.79
CA LYS A 180 -14.53 6.17 -8.91
C LYS A 180 -13.80 4.90 -8.48
N LEU A 181 -13.73 4.62 -7.17
CA LEU A 181 -12.98 3.47 -6.65
C LEU A 181 -13.57 2.16 -7.18
N LYS A 182 -12.71 1.36 -7.81
CA LYS A 182 -13.01 0.03 -8.34
C LYS A 182 -12.26 -1.07 -7.62
N TYR A 183 -11.12 -0.75 -7.02
CA TYR A 183 -10.30 -1.68 -6.28
C TYR A 183 -10.06 -1.16 -4.87
N LEU A 184 -10.42 -1.96 -3.86
CA LEU A 184 -10.11 -1.70 -2.47
C LEU A 184 -9.34 -2.89 -1.89
N GLY A 185 -8.07 -2.67 -1.57
CA GLY A 185 -7.23 -3.59 -0.84
C GLY A 185 -6.97 -3.11 0.58
N LEU A 186 -7.45 -3.88 1.56
CA LEU A 186 -7.11 -3.74 2.98
C LEU A 186 -6.33 -4.99 3.37
N ARG A 187 -5.06 -4.97 2.98
CA ARG A 187 -4.18 -6.14 2.91
C ARG A 187 -3.33 -6.25 4.15
N ASN A 188 -2.66 -7.40 4.28
CA ASN A 188 -1.57 -7.58 5.23
C ASN A 188 -1.96 -7.24 6.67
N SER A 189 -3.17 -7.58 7.10
CA SER A 189 -3.74 -7.08 8.36
C SER A 189 -3.84 -8.14 9.45
N MET A 190 -3.48 -7.77 10.68
CA MET A 190 -3.73 -8.59 11.87
C MET A 190 -5.20 -8.67 12.31
N PHE A 191 -6.08 -7.81 11.79
CA PHE A 191 -7.53 -7.76 12.09
C PHE A 191 -8.37 -8.01 10.83
N SER A 192 -7.95 -8.99 10.02
CA SER A 192 -8.57 -9.32 8.74
C SER A 192 -10.03 -9.80 8.87
N ASP A 193 -10.38 -10.47 9.97
CA ASP A 193 -11.75 -10.92 10.22
C ASP A 193 -12.70 -9.74 10.47
N GLU A 194 -12.26 -8.74 11.23
CA GLU A 194 -12.98 -7.48 11.45
C GLU A 194 -13.21 -6.73 10.14
N ILE A 195 -12.18 -6.65 9.29
CA ILE A 195 -12.26 -6.05 7.96
C ILE A 195 -13.29 -6.78 7.10
N ALA A 196 -13.21 -8.11 7.02
CA ALA A 196 -14.12 -8.93 6.24
C ALA A 196 -15.59 -8.75 6.68
N LYS A 197 -15.84 -8.75 8.00
CA LYS A 197 -17.17 -8.49 8.58
C LYS A 197 -17.68 -7.09 8.25
N ALA A 198 -16.82 -6.07 8.35
CA ALA A 198 -17.19 -4.70 8.03
C ALA A 198 -17.52 -4.54 6.53
N ILE A 199 -16.69 -5.11 5.64
CA ILE A 199 -16.94 -5.11 4.19
C ILE A 199 -18.27 -5.79 3.86
N ALA A 200 -18.58 -6.94 4.46
CA ALA A 200 -19.84 -7.64 4.24
C ALA A 200 -21.07 -6.76 4.54
N ALA A 201 -20.99 -5.92 5.57
CA ALA A 201 -22.05 -4.98 5.94
C ALA A 201 -22.07 -3.69 5.09
N ALA A 202 -20.98 -3.39 4.39
CA ALA A 202 -20.71 -2.05 3.87
C ALA A 202 -21.34 -1.74 2.49
N PRO A 203 -21.71 -0.47 2.23
CA PRO A 203 -22.16 -0.02 0.91
C PRO A 203 -21.11 -0.04 -0.19
N ILE A 204 -19.81 -0.05 0.14
CA ILE A 204 -18.70 -0.04 -0.83
C ILE A 204 -18.80 -1.15 -1.87
N LEU A 205 -19.38 -2.31 -1.50
CA LEU A 205 -19.59 -3.45 -2.39
C LEU A 205 -20.50 -3.14 -3.60
N ASN A 206 -21.30 -2.08 -3.55
CA ASN A 206 -22.10 -1.66 -4.72
C ASN A 206 -21.28 -0.85 -5.74
N GLN A 207 -20.04 -0.49 -5.41
CA GLN A 207 -19.18 0.39 -6.19
C GLN A 207 -17.92 -0.33 -6.68
N VAL A 208 -17.23 -1.04 -5.79
CA VAL A 208 -15.96 -1.71 -6.15
C VAL A 208 -16.19 -2.95 -6.99
N GLU A 209 -15.25 -3.23 -7.87
CA GLU A 209 -15.18 -4.44 -8.68
C GLU A 209 -14.27 -5.49 -8.04
N VAL A 210 -13.29 -5.06 -7.25
CA VAL A 210 -12.34 -5.94 -6.57
C VAL A 210 -12.25 -5.57 -5.10
N VAL A 211 -12.37 -6.59 -4.25
CA VAL A 211 -12.03 -6.52 -2.83
C VAL A 211 -10.82 -7.42 -2.60
N ASP A 212 -9.81 -6.87 -1.95
CA ASP A 212 -8.60 -7.59 -1.58
C ASP A 212 -8.39 -7.51 -0.05
N VAL A 213 -8.45 -8.68 0.61
CA VAL A 213 -8.18 -8.88 2.05
C VAL A 213 -7.06 -9.93 2.22
N SER A 214 -6.16 -10.02 1.22
CA SER A 214 -5.03 -10.94 1.17
C SER A 214 -3.91 -10.56 2.16
N LEU A 215 -2.94 -11.46 2.31
CA LEU A 215 -1.72 -11.28 3.09
C LEU A 215 -1.97 -11.17 4.60
N GLY A 216 -3.20 -11.38 5.06
CA GLY A 216 -3.60 -11.14 6.45
C GLY A 216 -3.91 -12.41 7.24
N THR A 217 -4.49 -12.20 8.42
CA THR A 217 -4.86 -13.25 9.37
C THR A 217 -6.27 -13.82 9.17
N LEU A 218 -6.84 -13.65 7.97
CA LEU A 218 -8.24 -13.99 7.66
C LEU A 218 -8.56 -15.45 8.00
N SER A 219 -9.68 -15.66 8.68
CA SER A 219 -10.13 -16.97 9.12
C SER A 219 -11.54 -17.30 8.64
N ASP A 220 -11.99 -18.52 8.93
CA ASP A 220 -13.34 -18.96 8.63
C ASP A 220 -14.41 -18.03 9.21
N GLU A 221 -14.13 -17.32 10.31
CA GLU A 221 -15.08 -16.36 10.88
C GLU A 221 -15.31 -15.15 9.97
N GLY A 222 -14.24 -14.50 9.50
CA GLY A 222 -14.34 -13.39 8.55
C GLY A 222 -14.86 -13.84 7.18
N ALA A 223 -14.37 -14.97 6.68
CA ALA A 223 -14.82 -15.53 5.40
C ALA A 223 -16.30 -15.92 5.41
N GLN A 224 -16.82 -16.46 6.52
CA GLN A 224 -18.24 -16.76 6.64
C GLN A 224 -19.09 -15.48 6.55
N ALA A 225 -18.64 -14.37 7.14
CA ALA A 225 -19.35 -13.09 7.03
C ALA A 225 -19.41 -12.59 5.57
N LEU A 226 -18.34 -12.79 4.80
CA LEU A 226 -18.33 -12.49 3.36
C LEU A 226 -19.32 -13.39 2.60
N LEU A 227 -19.30 -14.71 2.83
CA LEU A 227 -20.21 -15.66 2.19
C LEU A 227 -21.69 -15.37 2.46
N ASP A 228 -22.01 -14.91 3.67
CA ASP A 228 -23.38 -14.54 4.05
C ASP A 228 -23.85 -13.24 3.37
N CYS A 229 -22.94 -12.51 2.71
CA CYS A 229 -23.25 -11.28 1.99
C CYS A 229 -23.61 -11.54 0.52
N ASN A 230 -24.90 -11.47 0.20
CA ASN A 230 -25.38 -11.63 -1.19
C ASN A 230 -24.77 -10.64 -2.20
N ARG A 231 -24.30 -9.46 -1.75
CA ARG A 231 -23.66 -8.45 -2.63
C ARG A 231 -22.28 -8.88 -3.11
N LEU A 232 -21.62 -9.81 -2.42
CA LEU A 232 -20.30 -10.31 -2.80
C LEU A 232 -20.28 -10.85 -4.24
N ASN A 233 -21.38 -11.47 -4.67
CA ASN A 233 -21.54 -12.01 -6.03
C ASN A 233 -21.60 -10.93 -7.14
N GLN A 234 -21.58 -9.64 -6.79
CA GLN A 234 -21.50 -8.53 -7.75
C GLN A 234 -20.05 -8.13 -8.07
N LEU A 235 -19.08 -8.59 -7.27
CA LEU A 235 -17.66 -8.35 -7.51
C LEU A 235 -17.20 -9.08 -8.78
N LYS A 236 -16.18 -8.52 -9.42
CA LYS A 236 -15.42 -9.24 -10.44
C LYS A 236 -14.40 -10.17 -9.79
N LYS A 237 -13.73 -9.72 -8.72
CA LYS A 237 -12.73 -10.49 -7.99
C LYS A 237 -12.85 -10.31 -6.47
N LEU A 238 -12.72 -11.40 -5.73
CA LEU A 238 -12.40 -11.42 -4.31
C LEU A 238 -11.02 -12.04 -4.13
N ASP A 239 -10.07 -11.25 -3.64
CA ASP A 239 -8.70 -11.70 -3.43
C ASP A 239 -8.43 -11.95 -1.94
N LEU A 240 -8.18 -13.19 -1.57
CA LEU A 240 -7.92 -13.65 -0.22
C LEU A 240 -6.60 -14.42 -0.12
N HIS A 241 -5.70 -14.37 -1.13
CA HIS A 241 -4.47 -15.18 -1.06
C HIS A 241 -3.67 -14.87 0.20
N PHE A 242 -2.96 -15.87 0.72
CA PHE A 242 -2.33 -15.81 2.04
C PHE A 242 -3.38 -15.55 3.13
N HIS A 243 -3.91 -16.66 3.65
CA HIS A 243 -5.00 -16.68 4.63
C HIS A 243 -4.91 -17.91 5.54
N TYR A 244 -5.73 -17.97 6.59
CA TYR A 244 -5.85 -19.11 7.52
C TYR A 244 -7.22 -19.79 7.46
N LEU A 245 -7.83 -19.82 6.27
CA LEU A 245 -9.09 -20.51 6.02
C LEU A 245 -8.91 -22.03 6.05
N SER A 246 -9.96 -22.75 6.47
CA SER A 246 -10.01 -24.21 6.34
C SER A 246 -10.26 -24.64 4.89
N ASP A 247 -9.88 -25.87 4.55
CA ASP A 247 -10.15 -26.48 3.24
C ASP A 247 -11.65 -26.43 2.87
N GLU A 248 -12.52 -26.60 3.86
CA GLU A 248 -13.98 -26.52 3.67
C GLU A 248 -14.39 -25.10 3.26
N MET A 249 -13.83 -24.09 3.92
CA MET A 249 -14.11 -22.68 3.62
C MET A 249 -13.55 -22.29 2.25
N CYS A 250 -12.30 -22.67 1.94
CA CYS A 250 -11.70 -22.45 0.61
C CYS A 250 -12.58 -23.02 -0.51
N LYS A 251 -13.12 -24.22 -0.30
CA LYS A 251 -14.03 -24.86 -1.26
C LYS A 251 -15.33 -24.07 -1.43
N LYS A 252 -15.98 -23.65 -0.34
CA LYS A 252 -17.21 -22.85 -0.39
C LYS A 252 -17.00 -21.53 -1.16
N LEU A 253 -15.88 -20.86 -0.91
CA LEU A 253 -15.50 -19.62 -1.59
C LEU A 253 -15.20 -19.85 -3.09
N SER A 254 -14.49 -20.94 -3.41
CA SER A 254 -14.17 -21.29 -4.81
C SER A 254 -15.40 -21.69 -5.63
N ASP A 255 -16.49 -22.11 -4.98
CA ASP A 255 -17.75 -22.47 -5.63
C ASP A 255 -18.61 -21.22 -5.98
N LEU A 256 -18.19 -19.99 -5.64
CA LEU A 256 -18.87 -18.75 -6.02
C LEU A 256 -18.76 -18.48 -7.54
N GLU A 257 -19.71 -17.72 -8.09
CA GLU A 257 -19.72 -17.36 -9.53
C GLU A 257 -18.82 -16.16 -9.89
N ILE A 258 -17.93 -15.75 -8.99
CA ILE A 258 -16.96 -14.65 -9.18
C ILE A 258 -15.54 -15.20 -9.22
N ASP A 259 -14.56 -14.40 -9.67
CA ASP A 259 -13.15 -14.77 -9.53
C ASP A 259 -12.74 -14.72 -8.05
N VAL A 260 -12.31 -15.85 -7.49
CA VAL A 260 -11.90 -15.93 -6.08
C VAL A 260 -10.50 -16.51 -5.99
N ASP A 261 -9.60 -15.76 -5.37
CA ASP A 261 -8.25 -16.20 -5.07
C ASP A 261 -8.15 -16.62 -3.60
N VAL A 262 -8.08 -17.91 -3.35
CA VAL A 262 -7.83 -18.53 -2.03
C VAL A 262 -6.53 -19.35 -2.07
N SER A 263 -5.55 -18.86 -2.84
CA SER A 263 -4.23 -19.48 -2.91
C SER A 263 -3.38 -19.15 -1.68
N ASP A 264 -2.29 -19.88 -1.51
CA ASP A 264 -1.33 -19.66 -0.41
C ASP A 264 -1.98 -19.80 0.99
N GLN A 265 -2.72 -20.88 1.21
CA GLN A 265 -3.29 -21.23 2.51
C GLN A 265 -2.17 -21.47 3.54
N GLN A 266 -2.28 -20.81 4.70
CA GLN A 266 -1.33 -20.91 5.81
C GLN A 266 -1.88 -21.77 6.95
N GLU A 267 -0.98 -22.39 7.69
CA GLU A 267 -1.28 -23.08 8.95
C GLU A 267 -0.92 -22.15 10.11
N PRO A 268 -1.78 -22.01 11.13
CA PRO A 268 -1.48 -21.19 12.29
C PRO A 268 -0.34 -21.80 13.12
N ASP A 269 0.43 -20.94 13.77
CA ASP A 269 1.50 -21.35 14.66
C ASP A 269 0.93 -21.73 16.02
N GLU A 270 1.05 -23.01 16.38
CA GLU A 270 0.66 -23.52 17.69
C GLU A 270 1.86 -23.64 18.63
N TYR A 271 1.92 -22.77 19.65
CA TYR A 271 2.96 -22.81 20.68
C TYR A 271 2.34 -22.71 22.07
N ASN A 272 2.68 -23.65 22.95
CA ASN A 272 2.13 -23.74 24.32
C ASN A 272 0.59 -23.73 24.42
N GLY A 273 -0.13 -24.16 23.37
CA GLY A 273 -1.59 -24.18 23.33
C GLY A 273 -2.22 -22.85 22.91
N GLU A 274 -1.41 -21.85 22.54
CA GLU A 274 -1.85 -20.64 21.88
C GLU A 274 -1.73 -20.82 20.36
N VAL A 275 -2.76 -20.40 19.63
CA VAL A 275 -2.84 -20.46 18.17
C VAL A 275 -2.63 -19.05 17.65
N ASN A 276 -1.50 -18.82 16.98
CA ASN A 276 -1.14 -17.51 16.45
C ASN A 276 -1.23 -17.50 14.92
N ARG A 277 -1.63 -16.35 14.38
CA ARG A 277 -1.67 -16.08 12.94
C ARG A 277 -0.89 -14.81 12.69
N TYR A 278 -0.19 -14.75 11.58
CA TYR A 278 0.65 -13.62 11.22
C TYR A 278 0.29 -13.14 9.83
N CYS A 279 0.37 -11.82 9.62
CA CYS A 279 0.34 -11.26 8.28
C CYS A 279 1.62 -11.64 7.49
N ALA A 280 1.54 -11.64 6.17
CA ALA A 280 2.62 -12.11 5.30
C ALA A 280 3.88 -11.25 5.35
N VAL A 281 3.71 -9.95 5.61
CA VAL A 281 4.79 -8.96 5.62
C VAL A 281 4.71 -8.17 6.92
N SER A 282 5.78 -8.21 7.71
CA SER A 282 5.81 -7.54 9.01
C SER A 282 7.16 -6.85 9.22
N GLU A 283 8.27 -7.60 9.15
CA GLU A 283 9.62 -7.07 9.25
C GLU A 283 10.16 -6.61 7.89
#